data_AF-A0A0W0VMJ4-F1
#
_entry.id   AF-A0A0W0VMJ4-F1
#
_cell.length_a   1.000
_cell.length_b   1.000
_cell.length_c   1.000
_cell.angle_alpha   90.00
_cell.angle_beta   90.00
_cell.angle_gamma   90.00
#
_symmetry.space_group_name_H-M   'P 1'
#
loop_
_entity.id
_entity.type
_entity.pdbx_description
1 polymer ?
#
loop_
_entity_poly.entity_id
_entity_poly.type
_entity_poly.pdbx_seq_one_letter_code
_entity_poly.pdbx_strand_id
1 'polypeptide(L)'
;MDVIVNDRLESLPEGSIQVPGYGDFYYHLLSCLGYSSNHFPLADLLRRCHGLEGDWYIASLIHWQATHNDAMITASPDDLKLSELEARLWFAALKEFIAAENMELFYSNPHLWLIQCKQPRTIQAKPLYDVLNQSMMTHIRNLDSTLHWQRFITECQMFLGSHSLNDNRPDLPINGLWVWGGGALAKPGTRPIISGDSGYSYLASFLSTKVIPYEPRRSYPDNAVLLFATLAVKDLANLQNQLKHYTVNWHWNNLSYTTKPRKWWSRLWSK
;
A
#
# COMPACT_ATOMS: atom_id res chain seq x y z
N MET A 1 -19.07 -1.81 8.34
CA MET A 1 -18.80 -1.07 7.09
C MET A 1 -17.39 -0.53 7.15
N ASP A 2 -16.65 -0.59 6.06
CA ASP A 2 -15.29 -0.04 5.99
C ASP A 2 -15.26 1.13 5.00
N VAL A 3 -14.60 2.22 5.36
CA VAL A 3 -14.37 3.38 4.51
C VAL A 3 -12.86 3.57 4.42
N ILE A 4 -12.33 3.56 3.20
CA ILE A 4 -10.90 3.69 2.92
C ILE A 4 -10.70 4.96 2.12
N VAL A 5 -9.86 5.85 2.64
CA VAL A 5 -9.53 7.13 2.02
C VAL A 5 -8.02 7.11 1.72
N ASN A 6 -7.64 7.24 0.45
CA ASN A 6 -6.24 7.30 0.02
C ASN A 6 -5.61 8.67 0.29
N ASP A 7 -5.78 9.14 1.52
CA ASP A 7 -5.33 10.43 1.99
C ASP A 7 -4.91 10.30 3.46
N ARG A 8 -4.38 11.37 4.02
CA ARG A 8 -3.96 11.45 5.41
C ARG A 8 -4.94 12.29 6.22
N LEU A 9 -5.14 11.91 7.47
CA LEU A 9 -5.93 12.68 8.42
C LEU A 9 -5.03 13.21 9.54
N GLU A 10 -5.15 14.50 9.86
CA GLU A 10 -4.27 15.18 10.82
C GLU A 10 -4.46 14.68 12.25
N SER A 11 -5.71 14.44 12.65
CA SER A 11 -6.05 14.03 14.01
C SER A 11 -7.29 13.15 14.05
N LEU A 12 -7.40 12.35 15.11
CA LEU A 12 -8.55 11.48 15.34
C LEU A 12 -9.82 12.31 15.60
N PRO A 13 -10.95 11.99 14.94
CA PRO A 13 -12.21 12.63 15.25
C PRO A 13 -12.65 12.37 16.69
N GLU A 14 -13.26 13.35 17.32
CA GLU A 14 -13.75 13.26 18.70
C GLU A 14 -14.75 12.10 18.86
N GLY A 15 -14.60 11.32 19.93
CA GLY A 15 -15.46 10.18 20.23
C GLY A 15 -15.23 8.94 19.35
N SER A 16 -14.21 8.96 18.47
CA SER A 16 -13.76 7.78 17.74
C SER A 16 -12.89 6.86 18.60
N ILE A 17 -12.78 5.60 18.21
CA ILE A 17 -11.90 4.61 18.84
C ILE A 17 -10.78 4.29 17.86
N GLN A 18 -9.54 4.65 18.19
CA GLN A 18 -8.39 4.29 17.36
C GLN A 18 -8.24 2.77 17.28
N VAL A 19 -7.96 2.27 16.08
CA VAL A 19 -7.68 0.85 15.84
C VAL A 19 -6.37 0.70 15.07
N PRO A 20 -5.68 -0.45 15.15
CA PRO A 20 -4.51 -0.71 14.33
C PRO A 20 -4.85 -0.57 12.83
N GLY A 21 -3.94 0.04 12.08
CA GLY A 21 -4.00 0.14 10.63
C GLY A 21 -2.72 -0.41 10.00
N TYR A 22 -2.70 -0.49 8.68
CA TYR A 22 -1.58 -1.04 7.91
C TYR A 22 -0.70 0.02 7.24
N GLY A 23 -1.10 1.29 7.29
CA GLY A 23 -0.23 2.41 6.86
C GLY A 23 -0.31 2.79 5.37
N ASP A 24 -1.14 2.11 4.56
CA ASP A 24 -1.30 2.39 3.13
C ASP A 24 -2.69 1.97 2.63
N PHE A 25 -3.18 2.66 1.61
CA PHE A 25 -4.49 2.44 0.98
C PHE A 25 -4.68 0.99 0.51
N TYR A 26 -3.70 0.43 -0.20
CA TYR A 26 -3.83 -0.90 -0.79
C TYR A 26 -3.84 -1.98 0.28
N TYR A 27 -3.08 -1.81 1.37
CA TYR A 27 -3.10 -2.74 2.51
C TYR A 27 -4.46 -2.74 3.21
N HIS A 28 -5.03 -1.56 3.46
CA HIS A 28 -6.37 -1.47 4.04
C HIS A 28 -7.40 -2.13 3.11
N LEU A 29 -7.31 -1.90 1.80
CA LEU A 29 -8.22 -2.49 0.82
C LEU A 29 -8.16 -4.01 0.81
N LEU A 30 -6.96 -4.58 0.67
CA LEU A 30 -6.78 -6.03 0.65
C LEU A 30 -7.17 -6.66 2.00
N SER A 31 -6.79 -6.03 3.12
CA SER A 31 -7.20 -6.51 4.45
C SER A 31 -8.72 -6.48 4.63
N CYS A 32 -9.41 -5.41 4.24
CA CYS A 32 -10.87 -5.33 4.33
C CYS A 32 -11.55 -6.42 3.48
N LEU A 33 -10.91 -6.87 2.40
CA LEU A 33 -11.43 -7.95 1.57
C LEU A 33 -11.04 -9.36 2.06
N GLY A 34 -10.37 -9.47 3.20
CA GLY A 34 -10.03 -10.74 3.85
C GLY A 34 -8.71 -11.36 3.38
N TYR A 35 -7.87 -10.62 2.64
CA TYR A 35 -6.51 -11.09 2.35
C TYR A 35 -5.66 -11.07 3.63
N SER A 36 -4.77 -12.06 3.76
CA SER A 36 -3.88 -12.15 4.92
C SER A 36 -2.86 -11.01 4.89
N SER A 37 -2.70 -10.35 6.04
CA SER A 37 -1.70 -9.31 6.26
C SER A 37 -0.26 -9.80 6.01
N ASN A 38 -0.01 -11.10 6.11
CA ASN A 38 1.33 -11.65 5.90
C ASN A 38 1.71 -11.77 4.42
N HIS A 39 0.73 -11.73 3.50
CA HIS A 39 0.96 -11.97 2.09
C HIS A 39 -0.09 -11.25 1.23
N PHE A 40 0.04 -9.94 1.11
CA PHE A 40 -0.80 -9.15 0.23
C PHE A 40 -0.37 -9.35 -1.24
N PRO A 41 -1.24 -9.86 -2.13
CA PRO A 41 -0.95 -10.03 -3.56
C PRO A 41 -1.06 -8.69 -4.30
N LEU A 42 -0.37 -7.67 -3.82
CA LEU A 42 -0.46 -6.30 -4.33
C LEU A 42 0.06 -6.20 -5.76
N ALA A 43 1.16 -6.89 -6.08
CA ALA A 43 1.72 -6.88 -7.42
C ALA A 43 0.73 -7.49 -8.43
N ASP A 44 -0.02 -8.52 -8.04
CA ASP A 44 -1.05 -9.12 -8.91
C ASP A 44 -2.24 -8.17 -9.14
N LEU A 45 -2.62 -7.36 -8.14
CA LEU A 45 -3.61 -6.31 -8.33
C LEU A 45 -3.12 -5.24 -9.30
N LEU A 46 -1.93 -4.71 -9.05
CA LEU A 46 -1.37 -3.61 -9.84
C LEU A 46 -1.07 -4.04 -11.28
N ARG A 47 -0.50 -5.23 -11.50
CA ARG A 47 -0.24 -5.73 -12.86
C ARG A 47 -1.54 -5.83 -13.67
N ARG A 48 -2.65 -6.27 -13.06
CA ARG A 48 -3.96 -6.35 -13.74
C ARG A 48 -4.51 -4.97 -14.08
N CYS A 49 -4.37 -4.01 -13.15
CA CYS A 49 -4.71 -2.62 -13.42
C CYS A 49 -3.91 -2.04 -14.59
N HIS A 50 -2.64 -2.43 -14.74
CA HIS A 50 -1.77 -1.96 -15.82
C HIS A 50 -1.79 -2.83 -17.09
N GLY A 51 -2.57 -3.92 -17.12
CA GLY A 51 -2.61 -4.84 -18.27
C GLY A 51 -1.29 -5.60 -18.50
N LEU A 52 -0.52 -5.84 -17.44
CA LEU A 52 0.76 -6.54 -17.49
C LEU A 52 0.57 -8.06 -17.29
N GLU A 53 1.29 -8.81 -18.10
CA GLU A 53 1.28 -10.27 -18.13
C GLU A 53 2.39 -10.88 -17.27
N GLY A 54 2.19 -12.13 -16.85
CA GLY A 54 3.12 -12.89 -16.02
C GLY A 54 3.12 -12.51 -14.55
N ASP A 55 4.10 -13.03 -13.81
CA ASP A 55 4.23 -12.82 -12.36
C ASP A 55 5.07 -11.58 -12.08
N TRP A 56 4.57 -10.72 -11.19
CA TRP A 56 5.21 -9.46 -10.80
C TRP A 56 5.36 -9.40 -9.29
N TYR A 57 6.29 -8.57 -8.82
CA TYR A 57 6.52 -8.22 -7.43
C TYR A 57 6.58 -6.70 -7.29
N ILE A 58 6.34 -6.20 -6.10
CA ILE A 58 6.59 -4.81 -5.72
C ILE A 58 8.08 -4.62 -5.50
N ALA A 59 8.64 -3.59 -6.11
CA ALA A 59 10.00 -3.12 -5.90
C ALA A 59 9.93 -1.78 -5.15
N SER A 60 10.28 -1.79 -3.87
CA SER A 60 10.24 -0.61 -3.01
C SER A 60 11.65 -0.11 -2.72
N LEU A 61 11.94 1.14 -3.10
CA LEU A 61 13.13 1.82 -2.61
C LEU A 61 13.04 2.02 -1.10
N ILE A 62 14.15 1.81 -0.40
CA ILE A 62 14.22 1.94 1.05
C ILE A 62 15.48 2.69 1.48
N HIS A 63 15.41 3.25 2.68
CA HIS A 63 16.60 3.59 3.46
C HIS A 63 16.71 2.62 4.64
N TRP A 64 17.88 2.03 4.82
CA TRP A 64 18.22 1.23 5.99
C TRP A 64 19.48 1.77 6.68
N GLN A 65 19.59 1.51 7.97
CA GLN A 65 20.74 1.92 8.79
C GLN A 65 21.38 0.72 9.46
N ALA A 66 22.72 0.71 9.48
CA ALA A 66 23.46 -0.25 10.28
C ALA A 66 23.23 0.06 11.78
N THR A 67 22.94 -0.98 12.55
CA THR A 67 22.99 -0.96 14.01
C THR A 67 24.17 -1.84 14.46
N HIS A 68 24.41 -1.96 15.79
CA HIS A 68 25.61 -2.63 16.31
C HIS A 68 25.89 -4.02 15.68
N ASN A 69 24.85 -4.82 15.40
CA ASN A 69 24.97 -6.16 14.82
C ASN A 69 23.93 -6.45 13.72
N ASP A 70 23.30 -5.41 13.13
CA ASP A 70 22.15 -5.59 12.25
C ASP A 70 22.02 -4.47 11.20
N ALA A 71 21.07 -4.63 10.28
CA ALA A 71 20.61 -3.60 9.36
C ALA A 71 19.09 -3.42 9.50
N MET A 72 18.65 -2.22 9.86
CA MET A 72 17.24 -1.91 10.11
C MET A 72 16.69 -1.02 8.99
N ILE A 73 15.54 -1.38 8.41
CA ILE A 73 14.84 -0.51 7.46
C ILE A 73 14.20 0.64 8.24
N THR A 74 14.57 1.88 7.94
CA THR A 74 14.12 3.07 8.68
C THR A 74 13.27 4.02 7.84
N ALA A 75 13.23 3.85 6.52
CA ALA A 75 12.34 4.62 5.65
C ALA A 75 11.76 3.77 4.50
N SER A 76 10.45 3.91 4.31
CA SER A 76 9.69 3.37 3.18
C SER A 76 9.62 4.36 2.00
N PRO A 77 9.12 3.97 0.81
CA PRO A 77 8.92 4.89 -0.31
C PRO A 77 8.17 6.18 0.03
N ASP A 78 7.21 6.12 0.97
CA ASP A 78 6.46 7.28 1.45
C ASP A 78 7.33 8.23 2.28
N ASP A 79 8.20 7.67 3.12
CA ASP A 79 9.11 8.42 4.00
C ASP A 79 10.25 9.09 3.20
N LEU A 80 10.64 8.49 2.07
CA LEU A 80 11.66 9.03 1.17
C LEU A 80 11.24 10.35 0.50
N LYS A 81 9.93 10.64 0.43
CA LYS A 81 9.36 11.88 -0.13
C LYS A 81 9.93 12.24 -1.51
N LEU A 82 10.08 11.23 -2.38
CA LEU A 82 10.60 11.43 -3.72
C LEU A 82 9.63 12.29 -4.54
N SER A 83 10.18 13.28 -5.24
CA SER A 83 9.43 13.96 -6.30
C SER A 83 9.24 13.02 -7.50
N GLU A 84 8.25 13.30 -8.36
CA GLU A 84 8.05 12.55 -9.61
C GLU A 84 9.32 12.51 -10.47
N LEU A 85 10.04 13.63 -10.55
CA LEU A 85 11.28 13.72 -11.32
C LEU A 85 12.37 12.83 -10.71
N GLU A 86 12.56 12.92 -9.39
CA GLU A 86 13.57 12.14 -8.67
C GLU A 86 13.28 10.63 -8.74
N ALA A 87 12.03 10.23 -8.55
CA ALA A 87 11.62 8.84 -8.67
C ALA A 87 11.90 8.29 -10.08
N ARG A 88 11.66 9.09 -11.14
CA ARG A 88 11.99 8.68 -12.52
C ARG A 88 13.48 8.52 -12.76
N LEU A 89 14.32 9.37 -12.16
CA LEU A 89 15.78 9.24 -12.24
C LEU A 89 16.25 7.93 -11.59
N TRP A 90 15.77 7.63 -10.38
CA TRP A 90 16.07 6.36 -9.72
C TRP A 90 15.53 5.16 -10.49
N PHE A 91 14.33 5.26 -11.06
CA PHE A 91 13.75 4.20 -11.87
C PHE A 91 14.59 3.91 -13.11
N ALA A 92 15.05 4.95 -13.82
CA ALA A 92 15.89 4.80 -15.00
C ALA A 92 17.23 4.13 -14.64
N ALA A 93 17.87 4.59 -13.56
CA ALA A 93 19.12 4.01 -13.06
C ALA A 93 18.97 2.52 -12.68
N LEU A 94 17.92 2.19 -11.92
CA LEU A 94 17.66 0.80 -11.52
C LEU A 94 17.29 -0.06 -12.74
N LYS A 95 16.50 0.46 -13.68
CA LYS A 95 16.12 -0.27 -14.90
C LYS A 95 17.34 -0.63 -15.75
N GLU A 96 18.30 0.29 -15.89
CA GLU A 96 19.55 0.02 -16.59
C GLU A 96 20.38 -1.04 -15.86
N PHE A 97 20.51 -0.91 -14.54
CA PHE A 97 21.26 -1.87 -13.71
C PHE A 97 20.73 -3.30 -13.83
N ILE A 98 19.41 -3.49 -13.77
CA ILE A 98 18.80 -4.84 -13.79
C ILE A 98 18.61 -5.42 -15.20
N ALA A 99 18.87 -4.64 -16.26
CA ALA A 99 18.63 -5.08 -17.64
C ALA A 99 19.47 -6.32 -18.01
N ALA A 100 20.67 -6.46 -17.43
CA ALA A 100 21.54 -7.62 -17.61
C ALA A 100 21.01 -8.90 -16.94
N GLU A 101 20.14 -8.77 -15.92
CA GLU A 101 19.63 -9.87 -15.10
C GLU A 101 18.37 -10.55 -15.67
N ASN A 102 17.99 -10.27 -16.92
CA ASN A 102 16.74 -10.76 -17.52
C ASN A 102 15.50 -10.41 -16.67
N MET A 103 15.51 -9.24 -16.03
CA MET A 103 14.40 -8.70 -15.29
C MET A 103 13.77 -7.52 -16.02
N GLU A 104 12.49 -7.28 -15.74
CA GLU A 104 11.74 -6.15 -16.26
C GLU A 104 11.27 -5.27 -15.10
N LEU A 105 11.35 -3.95 -15.30
CA LEU A 105 10.89 -2.94 -14.35
C LEU A 105 9.77 -2.11 -14.98
N PHE A 106 8.70 -1.91 -14.22
CA PHE A 106 7.55 -1.10 -14.62
C PHE A 106 7.26 -0.01 -13.59
N TYR A 107 7.12 1.23 -14.08
CA TYR A 107 6.87 2.40 -13.25
C TYR A 107 5.35 2.61 -13.13
N SER A 108 4.77 2.32 -11.97
CA SER A 108 3.36 2.64 -11.70
C SER A 108 3.21 4.08 -11.22
N ASN A 109 3.97 4.48 -10.21
CA ASN A 109 4.03 5.85 -9.68
C ASN A 109 5.33 6.05 -8.86
N PRO A 110 5.60 7.23 -8.25
CA PRO A 110 6.81 7.48 -7.48
C PRO A 110 7.10 6.51 -6.33
N HIS A 111 6.07 5.91 -5.75
CA HIS A 111 6.17 5.07 -4.55
C HIS A 111 5.96 3.57 -4.84
N LEU A 112 5.45 3.23 -6.02
CA LEU A 112 5.10 1.86 -6.42
C LEU A 112 5.70 1.53 -7.77
N TRP A 113 6.71 0.66 -7.75
CA TRP A 113 7.26 0.03 -8.95
C TRP A 113 6.98 -1.46 -8.92
N LEU A 114 6.88 -2.05 -10.11
CA LEU A 114 6.75 -3.48 -10.30
C LEU A 114 8.03 -4.02 -10.93
N ILE A 115 8.47 -5.20 -10.46
CA ILE A 115 9.58 -5.95 -11.04
C ILE A 115 9.10 -7.35 -11.43
N GLN A 116 9.55 -7.85 -12.57
CA GLN A 116 9.28 -9.20 -13.05
C GLN A 116 10.59 -9.91 -13.38
N CYS A 117 10.68 -11.18 -12.99
CA CYS A 117 11.73 -12.07 -13.48
C CYS A 117 11.18 -12.88 -14.65
N LYS A 118 11.91 -12.98 -15.77
CA LYS A 118 11.47 -13.80 -16.91
C LYS A 118 11.27 -15.28 -16.55
N GLN A 119 12.04 -15.79 -15.61
CA GLN A 119 11.82 -17.11 -15.04
C GLN A 119 10.92 -16.97 -13.80
N PRO A 120 9.81 -17.73 -13.70
CA PRO A 120 8.97 -17.72 -12.51
C PRO A 120 9.78 -18.05 -11.27
N ARG A 121 9.65 -17.21 -10.23
CA ARG A 121 10.28 -17.43 -8.93
C ARG A 121 9.24 -17.26 -7.84
N THR A 122 9.49 -17.83 -6.68
CA THR A 122 8.68 -17.55 -5.49
C THR A 122 9.51 -16.70 -4.54
N ILE A 123 8.87 -15.72 -3.90
CA ILE A 123 9.49 -14.93 -2.85
C ILE A 123 8.61 -14.98 -1.60
N GLN A 124 9.22 -15.28 -0.45
CA GLN A 124 8.58 -15.25 0.86
C GLN A 124 8.92 -13.95 1.58
N ALA A 125 8.65 -12.82 0.93
CA ALA A 125 8.87 -11.50 1.49
C ALA A 125 7.63 -11.01 2.25
N LYS A 126 7.86 -10.46 3.43
CA LYS A 126 6.85 -9.71 4.18
C LYS A 126 6.61 -8.33 3.53
N PRO A 127 5.39 -7.78 3.65
CA PRO A 127 5.11 -6.43 3.20
C PRO A 127 5.92 -5.41 4.01
N LEU A 128 6.18 -4.25 3.39
CA LEU A 128 7.13 -3.29 3.94
C LEU A 128 6.72 -2.74 5.32
N TYR A 129 5.43 -2.53 5.56
CA TYR A 129 4.94 -2.07 6.86
C TYR A 129 5.25 -3.04 8.01
N ASP A 130 5.42 -4.35 7.72
CA ASP A 130 5.71 -5.40 8.70
C ASP A 130 7.21 -5.61 8.92
N VAL A 131 8.07 -4.97 8.10
CA VAL A 131 9.55 -5.03 8.25
C VAL A 131 10.18 -3.66 8.52
N LEU A 132 9.38 -2.59 8.46
CA LEU A 132 9.80 -1.25 8.83
C LEU A 132 10.17 -1.22 10.32
N ASN A 133 11.29 -0.57 10.66
CA ASN A 133 11.90 -0.53 11.99
C ASN A 133 12.25 -1.92 12.56
N GLN A 134 12.47 -2.91 11.71
CA GLN A 134 12.92 -4.25 12.10
C GLN A 134 14.21 -4.67 11.38
N SER A 135 14.84 -5.73 11.88
CA SER A 135 16.00 -6.40 11.28
C SER A 135 15.70 -6.86 9.86
N MET A 136 16.33 -6.26 8.86
CA MET A 136 16.23 -6.72 7.48
C MET A 136 17.00 -8.03 7.27
N MET A 137 18.11 -8.25 8.00
CA MET A 137 18.97 -9.43 7.83
C MET A 137 18.24 -10.75 8.06
N THR A 138 17.33 -10.78 9.05
CA THR A 138 16.53 -11.96 9.37
C THR A 138 15.53 -12.30 8.26
N HIS A 139 14.97 -11.28 7.63
CA HIS A 139 14.00 -11.46 6.55
C HIS A 139 14.66 -11.87 5.23
N ILE A 140 15.80 -11.26 4.88
CA ILE A 140 16.52 -11.57 3.63
C ILE A 140 16.89 -13.05 3.52
N ARG A 141 17.33 -13.68 4.61
CA ARG A 141 17.75 -15.09 4.63
C ARG A 141 16.62 -16.08 4.32
N ASN A 142 15.37 -15.66 4.52
CA ASN A 142 14.20 -16.52 4.38
C ASN A 142 13.37 -16.21 3.13
N LEU A 143 13.90 -15.41 2.18
CA LEU A 143 13.17 -14.99 0.99
C LEU A 143 12.93 -16.13 0.01
N ASP A 144 13.91 -17.01 -0.18
CA ASP A 144 13.81 -18.20 -1.02
C ASP A 144 14.90 -19.24 -0.66
N SER A 145 14.76 -20.47 -1.17
CA SER A 145 15.70 -21.57 -0.91
C SER A 145 16.97 -21.55 -1.78
N THR A 146 16.99 -20.73 -2.83
CA THR A 146 18.07 -20.63 -3.83
C THR A 146 19.05 -19.47 -3.58
N LEU A 147 18.76 -18.63 -2.58
CA LEU A 147 19.45 -17.37 -2.26
C LEU A 147 19.43 -16.33 -3.39
N HIS A 148 18.53 -16.48 -4.38
CA HIS A 148 18.48 -15.59 -5.52
C HIS A 148 18.08 -14.16 -5.09
N TRP A 149 16.97 -14.03 -4.38
CA TRP A 149 16.48 -12.72 -3.91
C TRP A 149 17.43 -12.08 -2.91
N GLN A 150 18.11 -12.88 -2.08
CA GLN A 150 19.15 -12.37 -1.20
C GLN A 150 20.29 -11.73 -2.01
N ARG A 151 20.82 -12.43 -3.02
CA ARG A 151 21.91 -11.90 -3.88
C ARG A 151 21.46 -10.64 -4.60
N PHE A 152 20.29 -10.68 -5.23
CA PHE A 152 19.72 -9.55 -5.97
C PHE A 152 19.54 -8.31 -5.07
N ILE A 153 18.96 -8.47 -3.88
CA ILE A 153 18.79 -7.35 -2.94
C ILE A 153 20.14 -6.80 -2.48
N THR A 154 21.14 -7.66 -2.20
CA THR A 154 22.49 -7.21 -1.84
C THR A 154 23.18 -6.45 -2.97
N GLU A 155 23.04 -6.91 -4.21
CA GLU A 155 23.57 -6.23 -5.41
C GLU A 155 22.91 -4.86 -5.59
N CYS A 156 21.58 -4.78 -5.46
CA CYS A 156 20.86 -3.51 -5.47
C CYS A 156 21.30 -2.58 -4.33
N GLN A 157 21.59 -3.09 -3.13
CA GLN A 157 22.10 -2.27 -2.03
C GLN A 157 23.46 -1.65 -2.36
N MET A 158 24.38 -2.45 -2.92
CA MET A 158 25.68 -1.94 -3.35
C MET A 158 25.52 -0.85 -4.42
N PHE A 159 24.73 -1.15 -5.46
CA PHE A 159 24.46 -0.22 -6.56
C PHE A 159 23.82 1.09 -6.06
N LEU A 160 22.69 1.00 -5.35
CA LEU A 160 21.94 2.17 -4.86
C LEU A 160 22.76 2.97 -3.86
N GLY A 161 23.43 2.28 -2.92
CA GLY A 161 24.23 2.93 -1.88
C GLY A 161 25.42 3.74 -2.43
N SER A 162 26.01 3.33 -3.55
CA SER A 162 27.10 4.06 -4.21
C SER A 162 26.65 5.05 -5.30
N HIS A 163 25.35 5.17 -5.55
CA HIS A 163 24.85 5.94 -6.69
C HIS A 163 24.92 7.46 -6.45
N SER A 164 25.39 8.23 -7.43
CA SER A 164 25.56 9.69 -7.33
C SER A 164 24.26 10.48 -7.12
N LEU A 165 23.09 9.88 -7.39
CA LEU A 165 21.80 10.49 -7.04
C LEU A 165 21.67 10.73 -5.52
N ASN A 166 22.40 9.98 -4.69
CA ASN A 166 22.45 10.21 -3.24
C ASN A 166 23.24 11.47 -2.86
N ASP A 167 24.01 12.09 -3.76
CA ASP A 167 24.69 13.37 -3.49
C ASP A 167 23.68 14.48 -3.16
N ASN A 168 22.43 14.34 -3.64
CA ASN A 168 21.32 15.25 -3.34
C ASN A 168 20.48 14.81 -2.12
N ARG A 169 20.86 13.73 -1.43
CA ARG A 169 20.12 13.12 -0.31
C ARG A 169 21.01 12.83 0.91
N PRO A 170 21.67 13.84 1.51
CA PRO A 170 22.64 13.63 2.58
C PRO A 170 22.05 12.98 3.85
N ASP A 171 20.81 13.32 4.20
CA ASP A 171 20.19 12.86 5.46
C ASP A 171 19.43 11.53 5.31
N LEU A 172 18.96 11.23 4.10
CA LEU A 172 18.11 10.07 3.84
C LEU A 172 18.46 9.43 2.48
N PRO A 173 19.69 8.93 2.32
CA PRO A 173 20.16 8.32 1.08
C PRO A 173 19.37 7.05 0.78
N ILE A 174 19.05 6.82 -0.48
CA ILE A 174 18.42 5.57 -0.92
C ILE A 174 19.52 4.54 -1.08
N ASN A 175 19.52 3.51 -0.23
CA ASN A 175 20.62 2.54 -0.13
C ASN A 175 20.14 1.08 -0.17
N GLY A 176 18.89 0.84 -0.58
CA GLY A 176 18.38 -0.51 -0.73
C GLY A 176 17.10 -0.60 -1.54
N LEU A 177 16.81 -1.82 -1.97
CA LEU A 177 15.59 -2.23 -2.63
C LEU A 177 14.97 -3.38 -1.84
N TRP A 178 13.69 -3.26 -1.49
CA TRP A 178 12.90 -4.35 -0.91
C TRP A 178 11.93 -4.90 -1.96
N VAL A 179 12.02 -6.21 -2.22
CA VAL A 179 11.13 -6.89 -3.18
C VAL A 179 10.09 -7.70 -2.41
N TRP A 180 8.80 -7.50 -2.70
CA TRP A 180 7.70 -8.14 -1.96
C TRP A 180 6.38 -8.14 -2.74
N GLY A 181 5.27 -8.54 -2.10
CA GLY A 181 3.91 -8.32 -2.62
C GLY A 181 3.53 -9.21 -3.81
N GLY A 182 4.27 -10.29 -4.05
CA GLY A 182 3.90 -11.33 -5.01
C GLY A 182 2.70 -12.18 -4.55
N GLY A 183 2.47 -13.28 -5.25
CA GLY A 183 1.28 -14.12 -5.06
C GLY A 183 0.15 -13.73 -6.00
N ALA A 184 -0.95 -14.49 -6.00
CA ALA A 184 -2.07 -14.29 -6.90
C ALA A 184 -3.30 -13.77 -6.16
N LEU A 185 -4.02 -12.82 -6.75
CA LEU A 185 -5.35 -12.45 -6.28
C LEU A 185 -6.30 -13.64 -6.41
N ALA A 186 -7.16 -13.79 -5.41
CA ALA A 186 -8.29 -14.68 -5.51
C ALA A 186 -9.25 -14.18 -6.60
N LYS A 187 -10.18 -15.04 -7.04
CA LYS A 187 -11.27 -14.60 -7.92
C LYS A 187 -12.06 -13.47 -7.23
N PRO A 188 -12.56 -12.47 -7.99
CA PRO A 188 -13.33 -11.38 -7.42
C PRO A 188 -14.46 -11.89 -6.53
N GLY A 189 -14.54 -11.35 -5.32
CA GLY A 189 -15.54 -11.75 -4.33
C GLY A 189 -16.92 -11.13 -4.61
N THR A 190 -17.82 -11.21 -3.63
CA THR A 190 -19.17 -10.63 -3.70
C THR A 190 -19.40 -9.51 -2.68
N ARG A 191 -18.37 -9.13 -1.91
CA ARG A 191 -18.43 -8.02 -0.94
C ARG A 191 -18.57 -6.71 -1.72
N PRO A 192 -19.63 -5.90 -1.52
CA PRO A 192 -19.82 -4.68 -2.31
C PRO A 192 -18.68 -3.68 -2.11
N ILE A 193 -18.15 -3.16 -3.21
CA ILE A 193 -17.19 -2.05 -3.21
C ILE A 193 -17.89 -0.83 -3.81
N ILE A 194 -17.95 0.25 -3.04
CA ILE A 194 -18.54 1.52 -3.44
C ILE A 194 -17.41 2.48 -3.82
N SER A 195 -17.41 2.93 -5.06
CA SER A 195 -16.33 3.73 -5.63
C SER A 195 -16.68 5.23 -5.59
N GLY A 196 -16.00 5.98 -4.72
CA GLY A 196 -16.06 7.44 -4.64
C GLY A 196 -15.57 8.16 -5.89
N ASP A 197 -14.59 7.54 -6.55
CA ASP A 197 -13.89 8.10 -7.70
C ASP A 197 -13.95 7.14 -8.89
N SER A 198 -14.00 7.66 -10.11
CA SER A 198 -14.07 6.83 -11.32
C SER A 198 -12.86 5.90 -11.46
N GLY A 199 -11.67 6.35 -11.04
CA GLY A 199 -10.44 5.55 -11.08
C GLY A 199 -10.49 4.28 -10.24
N TYR A 200 -11.21 4.29 -9.11
CA TYR A 200 -11.32 3.10 -8.26
C TYR A 200 -12.34 2.08 -8.73
N SER A 201 -13.24 2.43 -9.66
CA SER A 201 -14.20 1.46 -10.19
C SER A 201 -13.49 0.39 -11.00
N TYR A 202 -12.49 0.79 -11.79
CA TYR A 202 -11.69 -0.13 -12.58
C TYR A 202 -10.85 -1.06 -11.68
N LEU A 203 -10.12 -0.50 -10.71
CA LEU A 203 -9.36 -1.28 -9.73
C LEU A 203 -10.26 -2.25 -8.95
N ALA A 204 -11.41 -1.79 -8.47
CA ALA A 204 -12.33 -2.58 -7.66
C ALA A 204 -12.91 -3.78 -8.43
N SER A 205 -13.00 -3.70 -9.76
CA SER A 205 -13.53 -4.77 -10.61
C SER A 205 -12.69 -6.05 -10.55
N PHE A 206 -11.39 -5.94 -10.23
CA PHE A 206 -10.51 -7.10 -10.02
C PHE A 206 -10.69 -7.76 -8.65
N LEU A 207 -11.40 -7.10 -7.73
CA LEU A 207 -11.52 -7.50 -6.32
C LEU A 207 -12.94 -7.92 -5.96
N SER A 208 -13.94 -7.36 -6.62
CA SER A 208 -15.35 -7.67 -6.38
C SER A 208 -16.17 -7.68 -7.66
N THR A 209 -17.11 -8.61 -7.74
CA THR A 209 -18.16 -8.65 -8.77
C THR A 209 -19.26 -7.61 -8.54
N LYS A 210 -19.26 -6.92 -7.39
CA LYS A 210 -20.26 -5.90 -7.02
C LYS A 210 -19.57 -4.55 -6.79
N VAL A 211 -19.27 -3.87 -7.88
CA VAL A 211 -18.73 -2.50 -7.87
C VAL A 211 -19.86 -1.53 -8.19
N ILE A 212 -20.06 -0.53 -7.33
CA ILE A 212 -21.15 0.45 -7.44
C ILE A 212 -20.54 1.85 -7.29
N PRO A 213 -20.87 2.83 -8.14
CA PRO A 213 -20.43 4.21 -7.92
C PRO A 213 -21.05 4.80 -6.65
N TYR A 214 -20.30 5.63 -5.95
CA TYR A 214 -20.80 6.37 -4.80
C TYR A 214 -21.79 7.45 -5.24
N GLU A 215 -22.96 7.42 -4.62
CA GLU A 215 -23.99 8.45 -4.72
C GLU A 215 -24.29 9.03 -3.32
N PRO A 216 -24.32 10.37 -3.18
CA PRO A 216 -24.78 11.00 -1.95
C PRO A 216 -26.19 10.55 -1.59
N ARG A 217 -26.45 10.36 -0.29
CA ARG A 217 -27.77 9.98 0.28
C ARG A 217 -28.25 8.57 -0.06
N ARG A 218 -27.52 7.78 -0.85
CA ARG A 218 -27.82 6.36 -1.08
C ARG A 218 -27.47 5.51 0.14
N SER A 219 -28.31 4.55 0.47
CA SER A 219 -27.98 3.55 1.49
C SER A 219 -27.11 2.44 0.90
N TYR A 220 -26.16 1.93 1.68
CA TYR A 220 -25.26 0.85 1.27
C TYR A 220 -25.35 -0.32 2.25
N PRO A 221 -25.05 -1.56 1.82
CA PRO A 221 -24.99 -2.71 2.73
C PRO A 221 -23.99 -2.49 3.88
N ASP A 222 -24.32 -2.98 5.08
CA ASP A 222 -23.49 -2.83 6.28
C ASP A 222 -22.06 -3.41 6.14
N ASN A 223 -21.89 -4.36 5.23
CA ASN A 223 -20.60 -4.97 4.90
C ASN A 223 -19.93 -4.32 3.67
N ALA A 224 -20.40 -3.19 3.16
CA ALA A 224 -19.74 -2.53 2.03
C ALA A 224 -18.34 -2.01 2.42
N VAL A 225 -17.47 -1.89 1.42
CA VAL A 225 -16.20 -1.15 1.48
C VAL A 225 -16.35 0.08 0.59
N LEU A 226 -16.20 1.28 1.13
CA LEU A 226 -16.25 2.52 0.35
C LEU A 226 -14.81 3.01 0.11
N LEU A 227 -14.49 3.40 -1.12
CA LEU A 227 -13.15 3.86 -1.52
C LEU A 227 -13.21 5.32 -1.99
N PHE A 228 -12.33 6.16 -1.47
CA PHE A 228 -12.21 7.58 -1.85
C PHE A 228 -10.76 7.99 -2.03
N ALA A 229 -10.46 8.74 -3.08
CA ALA A 229 -9.09 9.15 -3.39
C ALA A 229 -8.67 10.26 -2.45
N THR A 230 -9.54 11.26 -2.33
CA THR A 230 -9.48 12.31 -1.31
C THR A 230 -10.89 12.60 -0.82
N LEU A 231 -11.00 13.20 0.36
CA LEU A 231 -12.28 13.67 0.88
C LEU A 231 -12.10 15.09 1.41
N ALA A 232 -12.63 16.08 0.68
CA ALA A 232 -12.70 17.44 1.19
C ALA A 232 -13.54 17.47 2.48
N VAL A 233 -13.25 18.42 3.37
CA VAL A 233 -13.89 18.54 4.70
C VAL A 233 -15.42 18.48 4.62
N LYS A 234 -16.01 19.15 3.63
CA LYS A 234 -17.47 19.16 3.43
C LYS A 234 -18.01 17.78 3.04
N ASP A 235 -17.31 17.07 2.15
CA ASP A 235 -17.72 15.75 1.68
C ASP A 235 -17.53 14.68 2.75
N LEU A 236 -16.46 14.79 3.54
CA LEU A 236 -16.26 13.98 4.74
C LEU A 236 -17.42 14.16 5.73
N ALA A 237 -17.81 15.41 6.03
CA ALA A 237 -18.93 15.69 6.94
C ALA A 237 -20.26 15.13 6.40
N ASN A 238 -20.51 15.26 5.09
CA ASN A 238 -21.69 14.70 4.44
C ASN A 238 -21.70 13.17 4.53
N LEU A 239 -20.56 12.52 4.24
CA LEU A 239 -20.41 11.07 4.31
C LEU A 239 -20.59 10.57 5.76
N GLN A 240 -19.95 11.20 6.74
CA GLN A 240 -20.14 10.86 8.16
C GLN A 240 -21.60 10.96 8.58
N ASN A 241 -22.33 12.00 8.14
CA ASN A 241 -23.76 12.12 8.42
C ASN A 241 -24.61 11.06 7.69
N GLN A 242 -24.25 10.69 6.45
CA GLN A 242 -24.90 9.61 5.70
C GLN A 242 -24.70 8.26 6.41
N LEU A 243 -23.52 8.03 6.98
CA LEU A 243 -23.15 6.77 7.62
C LEU A 243 -23.41 6.74 9.14
N LYS A 244 -24.06 7.75 9.73
CA LYS A 244 -24.26 7.88 11.19
C LYS A 244 -25.02 6.73 11.86
N HIS A 245 -25.69 5.88 11.08
CA HIS A 245 -26.46 4.73 11.55
C HIS A 245 -25.65 3.43 11.56
N TYR A 246 -24.42 3.45 11.04
CA TYR A 246 -23.55 2.29 10.93
C TYR A 246 -22.44 2.33 11.98
N THR A 247 -21.92 1.15 12.33
CA THR A 247 -20.55 1.05 12.82
C THR A 247 -19.63 1.12 11.60
N VAL A 248 -18.77 2.13 11.56
CA VAL A 248 -17.88 2.39 10.43
C VAL A 248 -16.44 2.34 10.89
N ASN A 249 -15.64 1.48 10.27
CA ASN A 249 -14.19 1.48 10.36
C ASN A 249 -13.66 2.41 9.26
N TRP A 250 -12.92 3.42 9.65
CA TRP A 250 -12.30 4.40 8.78
C TRP A 250 -10.82 4.10 8.69
N HIS A 251 -10.31 4.06 7.47
CA HIS A 251 -8.93 3.76 7.15
C HIS A 251 -8.37 4.88 6.27
N TRP A 252 -7.43 5.62 6.83
CA TRP A 252 -6.62 6.63 6.15
C TRP A 252 -5.22 6.06 6.01
N ASN A 253 -4.40 6.60 5.11
CA ASN A 253 -3.04 6.08 4.91
C ASN A 253 -2.24 6.12 6.22
N ASN A 254 -2.40 7.15 7.06
CA ASN A 254 -1.65 7.28 8.31
C ASN A 254 -2.37 6.81 9.58
N LEU A 255 -3.68 6.58 9.57
CA LEU A 255 -4.44 6.21 10.78
C LEU A 255 -5.70 5.40 10.47
N SER A 256 -6.16 4.62 11.46
CA SER A 256 -7.44 3.90 11.39
C SER A 256 -8.25 4.10 12.67
N TYR A 257 -9.57 4.23 12.56
CA TYR A 257 -10.47 4.40 13.70
C TYR A 257 -11.87 3.88 13.45
N THR A 258 -12.61 3.60 14.52
CA THR A 258 -14.01 3.18 14.47
C THR A 258 -14.93 4.29 14.98
N THR A 259 -16.04 4.50 14.29
CA THR A 259 -17.17 5.32 14.76
C THR A 259 -18.37 4.42 15.03
N LYS A 260 -19.09 4.69 16.12
CA LYS A 260 -20.31 3.97 16.50
C LYS A 260 -21.57 4.71 15.99
N PRO A 261 -22.69 4.00 15.80
CA PRO A 261 -23.95 4.64 15.44
C PRO A 261 -24.34 5.74 16.45
N ARG A 262 -24.75 6.91 15.95
CA ARG A 262 -25.29 7.97 16.81
C ARG A 262 -26.62 7.50 17.40
N LYS A 263 -26.70 7.41 18.74
CA LYS A 263 -27.93 7.04 19.44
C LYS A 263 -29.02 8.08 19.16
N TRP A 264 -30.22 7.62 18.81
CA TRP A 264 -31.35 8.49 18.47
C TRP A 264 -31.76 9.48 19.58
N TRP A 265 -31.47 9.17 20.84
CA TRP A 265 -31.75 10.02 22.00
C TRP A 265 -30.78 11.20 22.22
N SER A 266 -29.64 11.26 21.51
CA SER A 266 -28.67 12.37 21.72
C SER A 266 -29.19 13.73 21.26
N ARG A 267 -30.33 13.77 20.55
CA ARG A 267 -31.04 15.00 20.16
C ARG A 267 -31.97 15.54 21.24
N LEU A 268 -32.29 14.77 22.28
CA LEU A 268 -33.21 15.21 23.34
C LEU A 268 -32.51 15.96 24.49
N TRP A 269 -31.18 16.03 24.47
CA TRP A 269 -30.37 16.62 25.55
C TRP A 269 -29.45 17.76 25.08
N SER A 270 -29.56 18.20 23.82
CA SER A 270 -29.00 19.49 23.38
C SER A 270 -30.13 20.52 23.30
N LYS A 271 -30.47 21.14 24.42
CA LYS A 271 -31.19 22.41 24.49
C LYS A 271 -30.21 23.49 24.92
#